data_AF-A0A927W0M1-F1
#
_entry.id   AF-A0A927W0M1-F1
#
_cell.length_a   1.000
_cell.length_b   1.000
_cell.length_c   1.000
_cell.angle_alpha   90.00
_cell.angle_beta   90.00
_cell.angle_gamma   90.00
#
_symmetry.space_group_name_H-M   'P 1'
#
loop_
_entity.id
_entity.type
_entity.pdbx_description
1 polymer ?
#
loop_
_entity_poly.entity_id
_entity_poly.type
_entity_poly.pdbx_seq_one_letter_code
_entity_poly.pdbx_strand_id
1 'polypeptide(L)'
;MRKQFKGFIVGFILACLLVVPTTALADNIQAYFNTVNLTVDGNSAVKQGENYQLEDGSTVPFSINYKGTTYIPIRKVSELLGITINYDNSTKTVQIKTNSKDANTQGKTNDTSTTNSAVTASKSYAVFNECSKSSDSNGQKVAHAIGFMEGKKLDINMDYSYYNSISSNLKSILLWETSVDSKGNITKIKAVSASKSGSAVSADNRKSVTLSSGEYALENKVVIYQWTDDNEYKIFSGNLKAGDEVYLYDTNSNKKYDVVIFTRGYNGKVSEGDTSASKEGSSDSKDSTSTDKQSKASAGYAVINECNKNANDDGDKVQQIVGFKDGSKIDALTSESSTIKNWSEPKLTDTGFNDVGLYKISLNKKGIVISAEKVSANVEQGKAEEANQRKSVVIGGKTYNLSDKAVVYQVTKDDEYKLFSGNLKENDMIQLYETDSAEAGYDIVIFSRP
;
A
#
# COMPACT_ATOMS: atom_id res chain seq x y z
N MET A 1 32.40 -43.40 59.35
CA MET A 1 31.01 -43.59 58.87
C MET A 1 30.02 -42.53 59.39
N ARG A 2 29.70 -42.42 60.70
CA ARG A 2 28.59 -41.57 61.22
C ARG A 2 28.55 -40.08 60.80
N LYS A 3 29.68 -39.43 60.48
CA LYS A 3 29.70 -38.02 60.01
C LYS A 3 29.35 -37.85 58.53
N GLN A 4 29.82 -38.74 57.65
CA GLN A 4 29.54 -38.67 56.20
C GLN A 4 28.08 -39.05 55.87
N PHE A 5 27.48 -39.96 56.65
CA PHE A 5 26.07 -40.35 56.50
C PHE A 5 25.11 -39.16 56.71
N LYS A 6 25.44 -38.21 57.60
CA LYS A 6 24.64 -36.99 57.80
C LYS A 6 24.68 -36.06 56.58
N GLY A 7 25.84 -35.91 55.94
CA GLY A 7 25.98 -35.14 54.70
C GLY A 7 25.18 -35.75 53.55
N PHE A 8 25.19 -37.08 53.42
CA PHE A 8 24.39 -37.80 52.43
C PHE A 8 22.88 -37.57 52.63
N ILE A 9 22.36 -37.70 53.85
CA ILE A 9 20.94 -37.45 54.15
C ILE A 9 20.54 -36.00 53.85
N VAL A 10 21.35 -35.01 54.23
CA VAL A 10 21.06 -33.60 53.95
C VAL A 10 21.07 -33.33 52.44
N GLY A 11 22.03 -33.88 51.70
CA GLY A 11 22.08 -33.79 50.23
C GLY A 11 20.88 -34.46 49.55
N PHE A 12 20.44 -35.62 50.05
CA PHE A 12 19.25 -36.31 49.54
C PHE A 12 17.96 -35.53 49.78
N ILE A 13 17.79 -34.96 50.98
CA ILE A 13 16.63 -34.10 51.30
C ILE A 13 16.62 -32.84 50.42
N LEU A 14 17.79 -32.21 50.20
CA LEU A 14 17.90 -31.04 49.32
C LEU A 14 17.60 -31.39 47.85
N ALA A 15 18.02 -32.56 47.39
CA ALA A 15 17.69 -33.07 46.05
C ALA A 15 16.18 -33.34 45.91
N CYS A 16 15.53 -33.95 46.91
CA CYS A 16 14.09 -34.14 46.92
C CYS A 16 13.31 -32.82 46.93
N LEU A 17 13.80 -31.77 47.61
CA LEU A 17 13.17 -30.44 47.60
C LEU A 17 13.26 -29.72 46.25
N LEU A 18 14.22 -30.08 45.39
CA LEU A 18 14.37 -29.52 44.04
C LEU A 18 13.48 -30.23 43.01
N VAL A 19 12.92 -31.41 43.34
CA VAL A 19 11.95 -32.13 42.51
C VAL A 19 10.53 -31.81 42.99
N VAL A 20 10.16 -30.53 42.98
CA VAL A 20 8.75 -30.14 43.01
C VAL A 20 8.21 -30.32 41.57
N PRO A 21 7.31 -31.28 41.30
CA PRO A 21 6.67 -31.34 39.99
C PRO A 21 5.85 -30.07 39.82
N THR A 22 6.28 -29.19 38.92
CA THR A 22 5.50 -28.02 38.53
C THR A 22 4.22 -28.51 37.86
N THR A 23 3.11 -28.43 38.57
CA THR A 23 1.79 -28.69 38.00
C THR A 23 1.49 -27.61 36.97
N ALA A 24 1.73 -27.93 35.70
CA ALA A 24 1.29 -27.09 34.60
C ALA A 24 -0.23 -26.95 34.69
N LEU A 25 -0.70 -25.74 35.00
CA LEU A 25 -2.11 -25.39 34.91
C LEU A 25 -2.48 -25.35 33.42
N ALA A 26 -2.91 -26.51 32.90
CA ALA A 26 -3.51 -26.59 31.58
C ALA A 26 -4.85 -25.83 31.63
N ASP A 27 -4.93 -24.72 30.92
CA ASP A 27 -6.16 -23.93 30.80
C ASP A 27 -7.18 -24.75 29.99
N ASN A 28 -8.18 -25.29 30.67
CA ASN A 28 -9.11 -26.26 30.08
C ASN A 28 -10.13 -25.54 29.19
N ILE A 29 -9.88 -25.58 27.88
CA ILE A 29 -10.78 -25.03 26.85
C ILE A 29 -12.11 -25.81 26.85
N GLN A 30 -13.14 -25.25 27.50
CA GLN A 30 -14.51 -25.73 27.36
C GLN A 30 -15.14 -25.18 26.07
N ALA A 31 -15.48 -26.08 25.15
CA ALA A 31 -16.21 -25.76 23.92
C ALA A 31 -17.42 -26.70 23.77
N TYR A 32 -18.52 -26.17 23.24
CA TYR A 32 -19.76 -26.92 23.00
C TYR A 32 -19.92 -27.19 21.51
N PHE A 33 -20.23 -28.43 21.15
CA PHE A 33 -20.35 -28.84 19.75
C PHE A 33 -21.80 -28.89 19.26
N ASN A 34 -21.99 -28.60 17.97
CA ASN A 34 -23.25 -28.70 17.21
C ASN A 34 -24.44 -27.98 17.87
N THR A 35 -24.22 -26.77 18.39
CA THR A 35 -25.22 -26.01 19.17
C THR A 35 -26.17 -25.15 18.33
N VAL A 36 -25.99 -25.07 17.01
CA VAL A 36 -26.79 -24.21 16.11
C VAL A 36 -27.39 -24.96 14.93
N ASN A 37 -28.47 -24.43 14.38
CA ASN A 37 -28.97 -24.80 13.05
C ASN A 37 -28.38 -23.85 12.00
N LEU A 38 -28.08 -24.34 10.79
CA LEU A 38 -27.71 -23.51 9.65
C LEU A 38 -28.79 -23.56 8.57
N THR A 39 -29.15 -22.38 8.04
CA THR A 39 -29.98 -22.25 6.84
C THR A 39 -29.20 -21.53 5.75
N VAL A 40 -29.37 -21.95 4.50
CA VAL A 40 -28.81 -21.31 3.30
C VAL A 40 -29.96 -21.06 2.34
N ASP A 41 -30.10 -19.81 1.87
CA ASP A 41 -31.22 -19.36 1.03
C ASP A 41 -32.61 -19.75 1.55
N GLY A 42 -32.79 -19.70 2.88
CA GLY A 42 -34.02 -20.08 3.59
C GLY A 42 -34.24 -21.58 3.78
N ASN A 43 -33.42 -22.45 3.17
CA ASN A 43 -33.50 -23.90 3.31
C ASN A 43 -32.64 -24.39 4.49
N SER A 44 -33.13 -25.34 5.28
CA SER A 44 -32.33 -25.99 6.32
C SER A 44 -31.17 -26.76 5.71
N ALA A 45 -29.95 -26.31 5.98
CA ALA A 45 -28.73 -26.90 5.45
C ALA A 45 -28.13 -27.93 6.42
N VAL A 46 -28.11 -27.62 7.72
CA VAL A 46 -27.66 -28.51 8.81
C VAL A 46 -28.44 -28.21 10.09
N LYS A 47 -28.73 -29.23 10.90
CA LYS A 47 -29.45 -29.12 12.17
C LYS A 47 -28.52 -29.20 13.38
N GLN A 48 -29.01 -28.66 14.50
CA GLN A 48 -28.40 -28.82 15.81
C GLN A 48 -28.17 -30.31 16.13
N GLY A 49 -26.99 -30.64 16.65
CA GLY A 49 -26.54 -32.00 16.94
C GLY A 49 -25.79 -32.70 15.80
N GLU A 50 -25.91 -32.27 14.55
CA GLU A 50 -25.33 -32.97 13.39
C GLU A 50 -23.80 -32.79 13.26
N ASN A 51 -23.09 -33.91 13.07
CA ASN A 51 -21.69 -33.95 12.66
C ASN A 51 -21.59 -34.13 11.14
N TYR A 52 -20.39 -33.95 10.58
CA TYR A 52 -20.08 -34.37 9.21
C TYR A 52 -18.77 -35.16 9.15
N GLN A 53 -18.59 -35.93 8.08
CA GLN A 53 -17.35 -36.68 7.85
C GLN A 53 -16.39 -35.91 6.94
N LEU A 54 -15.10 -36.01 7.22
CA LEU A 54 -14.02 -35.60 6.33
C LEU A 54 -13.71 -36.70 5.30
N GLU A 55 -12.91 -36.35 4.30
CA GLU A 55 -12.47 -37.27 3.22
C GLU A 55 -11.69 -38.49 3.74
N ASP A 56 -11.08 -38.39 4.93
CA ASP A 56 -10.39 -39.49 5.62
C ASP A 56 -11.32 -40.40 6.47
N GLY A 57 -12.63 -40.13 6.45
CA GLY A 57 -13.64 -40.84 7.23
C GLY A 57 -13.77 -40.39 8.70
N SER A 58 -12.93 -39.47 9.17
CA SER A 58 -13.06 -38.92 10.52
C SER A 58 -14.34 -38.08 10.65
N THR A 59 -15.00 -38.17 11.81
CA THR A 59 -16.25 -37.44 12.09
C THR A 59 -15.94 -36.21 12.95
N VAL A 60 -16.38 -35.04 12.49
CA VAL A 60 -16.09 -33.74 13.10
C VAL A 60 -17.37 -32.92 13.34
N PRO A 61 -17.38 -32.05 14.36
CA PRO A 61 -18.54 -31.20 14.66
C PRO A 61 -18.75 -30.14 13.57
N PHE A 62 -20.01 -29.90 13.22
CA PHE A 62 -20.38 -28.87 12.25
C PHE A 62 -20.29 -27.45 12.85
N SER A 63 -20.45 -27.30 14.16
CA SER A 63 -20.25 -26.01 14.82
C SER A 63 -19.52 -26.17 16.14
N ILE A 64 -18.62 -25.23 16.45
CA ILE A 64 -17.96 -25.14 17.74
C ILE A 64 -18.37 -23.81 18.38
N ASN A 65 -19.10 -23.85 19.50
CA ASN A 65 -19.30 -22.66 20.33
C ASN A 65 -18.22 -22.60 21.41
N TYR A 66 -17.43 -21.54 21.38
CA TYR A 66 -16.38 -21.27 22.36
C TYR A 66 -16.55 -19.86 22.90
N LYS A 67 -16.70 -19.73 24.23
CA LYS A 67 -16.95 -18.45 24.94
C LYS A 67 -18.11 -17.63 24.33
N GLY A 68 -19.18 -18.32 23.91
CA GLY A 68 -20.37 -17.70 23.29
C GLY A 68 -20.25 -17.45 21.78
N THR A 69 -19.05 -17.50 21.20
CA THR A 69 -18.81 -17.34 19.76
C THR A 69 -18.94 -18.68 19.03
N THR A 70 -19.76 -18.72 17.98
CA THR A 70 -19.94 -19.93 17.15
C THR A 70 -19.04 -19.88 15.92
N TYR A 71 -18.19 -20.90 15.78
CA TYR A 71 -17.31 -21.14 14.64
C TYR A 71 -17.89 -22.26 13.77
N ILE A 72 -17.86 -22.10 12.45
CA ILE A 72 -18.37 -23.07 11.47
C ILE A 72 -17.27 -23.36 10.42
N PRO A 73 -17.05 -24.63 10.01
CA PRO A 73 -16.05 -24.98 9.00
C PRO A 73 -16.32 -24.33 7.64
N ILE A 74 -15.42 -23.45 7.22
CA ILE A 74 -15.55 -22.65 5.99
C ILE A 74 -15.70 -23.52 4.74
N ARG A 75 -15.02 -24.69 4.67
CA ARG A 75 -15.17 -25.66 3.58
C ARG A 75 -16.63 -26.09 3.41
N LYS A 76 -17.31 -26.41 4.51
CA LYS A 76 -18.67 -26.94 4.49
C LYS A 76 -19.71 -25.86 4.17
N VAL A 77 -19.49 -24.62 4.63
CA VAL A 77 -20.27 -23.45 4.18
C VAL A 77 -20.10 -23.23 2.67
N SER A 78 -18.89 -23.39 2.14
CA SER A 78 -18.63 -23.20 0.71
C SER A 78 -19.16 -24.32 -0.19
N GLU A 79 -19.16 -25.57 0.26
CA GLU A 79 -19.90 -26.67 -0.40
C GLU A 79 -21.39 -26.32 -0.55
N LEU A 80 -22.03 -25.85 0.52
CA LEU A 80 -23.45 -25.46 0.51
C LEU A 80 -23.74 -24.29 -0.43
N LEU A 81 -22.75 -23.42 -0.68
CA LEU A 81 -22.85 -22.26 -1.58
C LEU A 81 -22.33 -22.53 -3.01
N GLY A 82 -21.82 -23.73 -3.30
CA GLY A 82 -21.20 -24.05 -4.60
C GLY A 82 -19.91 -23.27 -4.89
N ILE A 83 -19.20 -22.85 -3.84
CA ILE A 83 -17.96 -22.06 -3.89
C ILE A 83 -16.75 -23.00 -3.73
N THR A 84 -15.77 -22.90 -4.62
CA THR A 84 -14.56 -23.74 -4.53
C THR A 84 -13.61 -23.18 -3.47
N ILE A 85 -13.19 -24.02 -2.51
CA ILE A 85 -12.12 -23.70 -1.55
C ILE A 85 -10.91 -24.58 -1.78
N ASN A 86 -9.74 -23.95 -1.86
CA ASN A 86 -8.42 -24.59 -1.83
C ASN A 86 -7.68 -24.18 -0.57
N TYR A 87 -6.78 -25.03 -0.07
CA TYR A 87 -5.83 -24.69 0.99
C TYR A 87 -4.41 -24.89 0.49
N ASP A 88 -3.62 -23.82 0.54
CA ASP A 88 -2.19 -23.87 0.26
C ASP A 88 -1.43 -24.09 1.57
N ASN A 89 -0.88 -25.30 1.73
CA ASN A 89 -0.14 -25.67 2.92
C ASN A 89 1.27 -25.02 2.99
N SER A 90 1.79 -24.45 1.90
CA SER A 90 3.08 -23.74 1.93
C SER A 90 2.93 -22.35 2.56
N THR A 91 1.94 -21.58 2.11
CA THR A 91 1.61 -20.23 2.60
C THR A 91 0.60 -20.21 3.74
N LYS A 92 0.12 -21.38 4.19
CA LYS A 92 -0.96 -21.54 5.19
C LYS A 92 -2.25 -20.79 4.83
N THR A 93 -2.51 -20.59 3.54
CA THR A 93 -3.59 -19.73 3.04
C THR A 93 -4.80 -20.54 2.57
N VAL A 94 -5.98 -20.19 3.07
CA VAL A 94 -7.28 -20.67 2.54
C VAL A 94 -7.70 -19.74 1.41
N GLN A 95 -7.83 -20.28 0.20
CA GLN A 95 -8.25 -19.56 -1.00
C GLN A 95 -9.72 -19.89 -1.30
N ILE A 96 -10.56 -18.86 -1.44
CA ILE A 96 -12.00 -18.99 -1.72
C ILE A 96 -12.28 -18.42 -3.11
N LYS A 97 -12.85 -19.23 -4.00
CA LYS A 97 -13.17 -18.84 -5.39
C LYS A 97 -14.68 -18.84 -5.61
N THR A 98 -15.27 -17.65 -5.59
CA THR A 98 -16.68 -17.45 -5.95
C THR A 98 -16.84 -17.42 -7.47
N ASN A 99 -17.54 -18.42 -8.01
CA ASN A 99 -17.91 -18.41 -9.43
C ASN A 99 -19.07 -17.43 -9.65
N SER A 100 -18.77 -16.22 -10.14
CA SER A 100 -19.79 -15.32 -10.67
C SER A 100 -20.47 -16.00 -11.86
N LYS A 101 -21.77 -16.34 -11.72
CA LYS A 101 -22.57 -16.94 -12.79
C LYS A 101 -23.02 -15.86 -13.78
N ASP A 102 -22.21 -15.62 -14.80
CA ASP A 102 -22.68 -15.01 -16.05
C ASP A 102 -22.96 -16.13 -17.08
N ALA A 103 -24.03 -15.96 -17.86
CA ALA A 103 -24.63 -17.03 -18.66
C ALA A 103 -24.38 -16.87 -20.17
N ASN A 104 -24.25 -18.02 -20.85
CA ASN A 104 -24.28 -18.21 -22.31
C ASN A 104 -23.04 -17.67 -23.09
N THR A 105 -22.60 -18.24 -24.23
CA THR A 105 -23.17 -19.29 -25.09
C THR A 105 -22.07 -20.19 -25.70
N GLN A 106 -22.45 -21.42 -26.05
CA GLN A 106 -21.64 -22.47 -26.68
C GLN A 106 -21.24 -22.19 -28.15
N GLY A 107 -20.01 -22.60 -28.54
CA GLY A 107 -19.58 -22.70 -29.93
C GLY A 107 -18.34 -23.62 -30.11
N LYS A 108 -18.52 -24.81 -30.71
CA LYS A 108 -17.44 -25.62 -31.32
C LYS A 108 -17.17 -25.02 -32.73
N THR A 109 -15.99 -24.99 -33.33
CA THR A 109 -14.91 -25.99 -33.53
C THR A 109 -13.55 -25.27 -33.74
N ASN A 110 -12.35 -25.88 -33.73
CA ASN A 110 -11.96 -27.30 -33.68
C ASN A 110 -10.59 -27.47 -32.94
N ASP A 111 -9.99 -28.67 -33.02
CA ASP A 111 -8.78 -29.06 -32.28
C ASP A 111 -7.43 -28.76 -32.98
N THR A 112 -6.45 -28.26 -32.23
CA THR A 112 -5.03 -28.67 -32.32
C THR A 112 -4.35 -28.30 -30.99
N SER A 113 -3.98 -29.31 -30.22
CA SER A 113 -3.39 -29.15 -28.89
C SER A 113 -2.03 -28.43 -28.88
N THR A 114 -2.01 -27.20 -28.39
CA THR A 114 -0.91 -26.67 -27.56
C THR A 114 -1.49 -26.08 -26.28
N THR A 115 -0.84 -26.34 -25.15
CA THR A 115 -1.36 -26.09 -23.79
C THR A 115 -1.35 -24.60 -23.42
N ASN A 116 -2.27 -23.83 -24.00
CA ASN A 116 -2.63 -22.51 -23.49
C ASN A 116 -3.73 -22.66 -22.44
N SER A 117 -3.33 -22.74 -21.18
CA SER A 117 -4.24 -22.52 -20.05
C SER A 117 -4.93 -21.17 -20.26
N ALA A 118 -6.25 -21.18 -20.47
CA ALA A 118 -7.01 -19.96 -20.70
C ALA A 118 -6.98 -19.09 -19.43
N VAL A 119 -6.03 -18.15 -19.39
CA VAL A 119 -5.96 -17.12 -18.35
C VAL A 119 -7.25 -16.31 -18.45
N THR A 120 -8.17 -16.58 -17.53
CA THR A 120 -9.41 -15.80 -17.40
C THR A 120 -9.02 -14.47 -16.78
N ALA A 121 -8.61 -13.53 -17.64
CA ALA A 121 -8.23 -12.20 -17.22
C ALA A 121 -9.49 -11.37 -16.95
N SER A 122 -9.66 -10.90 -15.71
CA SER A 122 -10.74 -9.98 -15.34
C SER A 122 -10.40 -8.57 -15.79
N LYS A 123 -11.40 -7.81 -16.27
CA LYS A 123 -11.24 -6.37 -16.46
C LYS A 123 -11.25 -5.65 -15.12
N SER A 124 -10.41 -4.64 -14.98
CA SER A 124 -10.38 -3.73 -13.81
C SER A 124 -9.89 -2.36 -14.25
N TYR A 125 -10.23 -1.32 -13.50
CA TYR A 125 -9.95 0.08 -13.86
C TYR A 125 -9.00 0.71 -12.85
N ALA A 126 -7.96 1.36 -13.37
CA ALA A 126 -6.86 1.90 -12.60
C ALA A 126 -6.52 3.34 -12.97
N VAL A 127 -5.96 4.07 -12.00
CA VAL A 127 -5.34 5.38 -12.16
C VAL A 127 -3.93 5.31 -11.55
N PHE A 128 -2.95 5.94 -12.20
CA PHE A 128 -1.54 5.87 -11.79
C PHE A 128 -1.05 7.26 -11.35
N ASN A 129 -0.43 7.32 -10.17
CA ASN A 129 0.28 8.52 -9.69
C ASN A 129 1.76 8.45 -10.08
N GLU A 130 2.33 7.25 -10.07
CA GLU A 130 3.75 7.04 -10.35
C GLU A 130 3.95 5.84 -11.29
N CYS A 131 4.97 5.93 -12.14
CA CYS A 131 5.49 4.80 -12.90
C CYS A 131 7.00 4.97 -13.09
N SER A 132 7.78 4.04 -12.55
CA SER A 132 9.24 4.06 -12.50
C SER A 132 9.84 2.82 -13.19
N LYS A 133 11.15 2.87 -13.46
CA LYS A 133 11.90 1.75 -14.02
C LYS A 133 12.44 0.91 -12.86
N SER A 134 12.11 -0.38 -12.83
CA SER A 134 12.49 -1.31 -11.77
C SER A 134 12.99 -2.65 -12.36
N SER A 135 13.34 -3.59 -11.49
CA SER A 135 13.73 -4.96 -11.81
C SER A 135 13.00 -5.97 -10.93
N ASP A 136 12.65 -7.13 -11.49
CA ASP A 136 12.10 -8.26 -10.72
C ASP A 136 13.20 -9.00 -9.91
N SER A 137 12.82 -10.04 -9.16
CA SER A 137 13.74 -10.88 -8.39
C SER A 137 14.81 -11.59 -9.25
N ASN A 138 14.60 -11.67 -10.57
CA ASN A 138 15.50 -12.29 -11.53
C ASN A 138 16.35 -11.24 -12.28
N GLY A 139 16.23 -9.95 -11.92
CA GLY A 139 16.90 -8.83 -12.57
C GLY A 139 16.27 -8.38 -13.90
N GLN A 140 15.16 -8.98 -14.34
CA GLN A 140 14.46 -8.58 -15.56
C GLN A 140 13.84 -7.20 -15.37
N LYS A 141 13.92 -6.34 -16.39
CA LYS A 141 13.31 -5.00 -16.33
C LYS A 141 11.79 -5.10 -16.20
N VAL A 142 11.23 -4.35 -15.27
CA VAL A 142 9.78 -4.20 -15.04
C VAL A 142 9.44 -2.74 -14.84
N ALA A 143 8.20 -2.35 -15.14
CA ALA A 143 7.66 -1.06 -14.75
C ALA A 143 7.07 -1.19 -13.35
N HIS A 144 7.54 -0.40 -12.40
CA HIS A 144 6.94 -0.33 -11.06
C HIS A 144 5.94 0.83 -11.05
N ALA A 145 4.68 0.57 -10.70
CA ALA A 145 3.61 1.56 -10.77
C ALA A 145 2.84 1.66 -9.45
N ILE A 146 2.58 2.89 -9.03
CA ILE A 146 1.82 3.21 -7.81
C ILE A 146 0.59 4.04 -8.21
N GLY A 147 -0.54 3.75 -7.57
CA GLY A 147 -1.77 4.49 -7.77
C GLY A 147 -2.94 3.79 -7.10
N PHE A 148 -4.05 3.65 -7.84
CA PHE A 148 -5.25 3.00 -7.35
C PHE A 148 -5.91 2.15 -8.42
N MET A 149 -6.52 1.04 -8.01
CA MET A 149 -7.35 0.17 -8.84
C MET A 149 -8.59 -0.23 -8.04
N GLU A 150 -9.79 -0.14 -8.64
CA GLU A 150 -11.07 -0.47 -7.98
C GLU A 150 -11.23 0.18 -6.58
N GLY A 151 -10.82 1.45 -6.45
CA GLY A 151 -10.88 2.19 -5.17
C GLY A 151 -9.95 1.66 -4.06
N LYS A 152 -8.95 0.84 -4.39
CA LYS A 152 -7.90 0.35 -3.47
C LYS A 152 -6.54 0.85 -3.94
N LYS A 153 -5.57 0.94 -3.02
CA LYS A 153 -4.18 1.24 -3.37
C LYS A 153 -3.62 0.15 -4.29
N LEU A 154 -2.91 0.58 -5.32
CA LEU A 154 -2.16 -0.26 -6.24
C LEU A 154 -0.68 0.05 -6.06
N ASP A 155 0.11 -0.99 -5.85
CA ASP A 155 1.58 -0.97 -5.83
C ASP A 155 1.99 -2.28 -6.51
N ILE A 156 2.56 -2.20 -7.71
CA ILE A 156 2.74 -3.39 -8.55
C ILE A 156 3.92 -3.26 -9.53
N ASN A 157 4.63 -4.37 -9.73
CA ASN A 157 5.55 -4.55 -10.84
C ASN A 157 4.80 -5.16 -12.04
N MET A 158 4.90 -4.53 -13.21
CA MET A 158 4.28 -4.97 -14.46
C MET A 158 5.29 -5.02 -15.61
N ASP A 159 4.88 -5.55 -16.76
CA ASP A 159 5.68 -5.63 -17.98
C ASP A 159 6.28 -4.24 -18.33
N TYR A 160 7.61 -4.19 -18.56
CA TYR A 160 8.34 -2.96 -18.82
C TYR A 160 7.84 -2.20 -20.06
N SER A 161 7.21 -2.89 -21.01
CA SER A 161 6.59 -2.27 -22.19
C SER A 161 5.57 -1.17 -21.84
N TYR A 162 4.94 -1.24 -20.67
CA TYR A 162 3.97 -0.24 -20.21
C TYR A 162 4.59 1.04 -19.63
N TYR A 163 5.89 1.02 -19.29
CA TYR A 163 6.56 2.15 -18.63
C TYR A 163 6.40 3.48 -19.38
N ASN A 164 6.68 3.51 -20.68
CA ASN A 164 6.63 4.75 -21.47
C ASN A 164 5.21 5.30 -21.56
N SER A 165 4.22 4.43 -21.79
CA SER A 165 2.81 4.81 -21.94
C SER A 165 2.23 5.39 -20.66
N ILE A 166 2.58 4.86 -19.49
CA ILE A 166 2.11 5.40 -18.20
C ILE A 166 2.93 6.64 -17.82
N SER A 167 4.27 6.56 -17.80
CA SER A 167 5.14 7.63 -17.27
C SER A 167 5.04 8.96 -18.04
N SER A 168 4.85 8.92 -19.36
CA SER A 168 4.62 10.13 -20.18
C SER A 168 3.28 10.80 -19.90
N ASN A 169 2.33 10.09 -19.30
CA ASN A 169 0.95 10.51 -19.09
C ASN A 169 0.61 10.81 -17.62
N LEU A 170 1.56 10.74 -16.69
CA LEU A 170 1.36 11.04 -15.26
C LEU A 170 0.97 12.50 -14.94
N LYS A 171 0.86 13.37 -15.94
CA LYS A 171 0.35 14.75 -15.81
C LYS A 171 -1.01 14.97 -16.50
N SER A 172 -1.64 13.88 -16.96
CA SER A 172 -2.94 13.89 -17.63
C SER A 172 -4.00 13.16 -16.79
N ILE A 173 -5.23 13.68 -16.83
CA ILE A 173 -6.40 12.98 -16.27
C ILE A 173 -6.77 11.84 -17.21
N LEU A 174 -6.50 10.59 -16.79
CA LEU A 174 -6.74 9.37 -17.56
C LEU A 174 -7.13 8.19 -16.66
N LEU A 175 -8.18 7.48 -17.06
CA LEU A 175 -8.51 6.16 -16.55
C LEU A 175 -7.90 5.09 -17.45
N TRP A 176 -7.41 4.00 -16.86
CA TRP A 176 -6.84 2.86 -17.59
C TRP A 176 -7.72 1.62 -17.40
N GLU A 177 -8.24 1.04 -18.50
CA GLU A 177 -8.76 -0.34 -18.47
C GLU A 177 -7.55 -1.27 -18.43
N THR A 178 -7.56 -2.20 -17.48
CA THR A 178 -6.54 -3.21 -17.29
C THR A 178 -7.15 -4.61 -17.47
N SER A 179 -6.37 -5.56 -17.96
CA SER A 179 -6.69 -6.98 -17.89
C SER A 179 -5.82 -7.63 -16.83
N VAL A 180 -6.43 -8.13 -15.76
CA VAL A 180 -5.74 -8.65 -14.58
C VAL A 180 -5.83 -10.17 -14.56
N ASP A 181 -4.71 -10.86 -14.38
CA ASP A 181 -4.69 -12.33 -14.27
C ASP A 181 -5.20 -12.83 -12.91
N SER A 182 -5.32 -14.15 -12.76
CA SER A 182 -5.78 -14.79 -11.51
C SER A 182 -4.84 -14.62 -10.31
N LYS A 183 -3.69 -13.95 -10.47
CA LYS A 183 -2.72 -13.62 -9.40
C LYS A 183 -2.71 -12.12 -9.07
N GLY A 184 -3.48 -11.30 -9.78
CA GLY A 184 -3.48 -9.84 -9.63
C GLY A 184 -2.51 -9.11 -10.57
N ASN A 185 -1.81 -9.81 -11.49
CA ASN A 185 -0.87 -9.16 -12.40
C ASN A 185 -1.60 -8.45 -13.53
N ILE A 186 -1.19 -7.21 -13.84
CA ILE A 186 -1.66 -6.48 -15.01
C ILE A 186 -1.01 -7.06 -16.27
N THR A 187 -1.83 -7.71 -17.10
CA THR A 187 -1.40 -8.37 -18.35
C THR A 187 -1.63 -7.53 -19.60
N LYS A 188 -2.53 -6.54 -19.54
CA LYS A 188 -2.79 -5.52 -20.57
C LYS A 188 -3.23 -4.22 -19.91
N ILE A 189 -2.94 -3.09 -20.53
CA ILE A 189 -3.52 -1.77 -20.22
C ILE A 189 -3.97 -1.05 -21.50
N LYS A 190 -4.95 -0.17 -21.38
CA LYS A 190 -5.27 0.86 -22.38
C LYS A 190 -5.87 2.08 -21.69
N ALA A 191 -5.59 3.28 -22.18
CA ALA A 191 -6.31 4.48 -21.75
C ALA A 191 -7.80 4.38 -22.16
N VAL A 192 -8.67 4.99 -21.38
CA VAL A 192 -10.13 5.04 -21.62
C VAL A 192 -10.59 6.48 -21.48
N SER A 193 -11.37 6.94 -22.46
CA SER A 193 -11.99 8.27 -22.45
C SER A 193 -13.27 8.28 -21.62
N ALA A 194 -13.57 9.41 -20.99
CA ALA A 194 -14.79 9.58 -20.22
C ALA A 194 -16.04 9.45 -21.12
N SER A 195 -17.02 8.69 -20.65
CA SER A 195 -18.32 8.50 -21.32
C SER A 195 -19.16 9.81 -21.30
N LYS A 196 -18.98 10.62 -20.26
CA LYS A 196 -19.49 12.00 -20.13
C LYS A 196 -18.52 12.85 -19.33
N SER A 197 -18.52 14.17 -19.55
CA SER A 197 -17.77 15.11 -18.73
C SER A 197 -18.47 16.47 -18.62
N GLY A 198 -18.04 17.27 -17.66
CA GLY A 198 -18.40 18.68 -17.48
C GLY A 198 -18.57 19.10 -16.03
N SER A 199 -18.86 20.39 -15.84
CA SER A 199 -19.07 20.99 -14.52
C SER A 199 -20.31 20.44 -13.82
N ALA A 200 -20.15 20.02 -12.57
CA ALA A 200 -21.26 19.62 -11.72
C ALA A 200 -22.10 20.83 -11.28
N VAL A 201 -23.42 20.67 -11.34
CA VAL A 201 -24.43 21.60 -10.84
C VAL A 201 -24.90 21.17 -9.45
N SER A 202 -25.07 19.87 -9.23
CA SER A 202 -25.48 19.26 -7.95
C SER A 202 -25.16 17.75 -7.94
N ALA A 203 -25.22 17.10 -6.77
CA ALA A 203 -25.08 15.65 -6.64
C ALA A 203 -25.83 15.10 -5.41
N ASP A 204 -26.61 14.03 -5.56
CA ASP A 204 -27.26 13.33 -4.43
C ASP A 204 -26.34 12.25 -3.87
N ASN A 205 -25.50 12.60 -2.88
CA ASN A 205 -24.85 11.66 -1.96
C ASN A 205 -24.21 10.42 -2.63
N ARG A 206 -23.44 10.63 -3.71
CA ARG A 206 -22.80 9.58 -4.54
C ARG A 206 -23.79 8.61 -5.26
N LYS A 207 -25.08 8.93 -5.37
CA LYS A 207 -26.09 8.19 -6.15
C LYS A 207 -26.34 8.78 -7.54
N SER A 208 -26.25 10.10 -7.68
CA SER A 208 -26.31 10.79 -8.98
C SER A 208 -25.46 12.06 -8.96
N VAL A 209 -25.12 12.54 -10.15
CA VAL A 209 -24.55 13.87 -10.38
C VAL A 209 -25.30 14.55 -11.53
N THR A 210 -25.64 15.81 -11.33
CA THR A 210 -26.26 16.68 -12.34
C THR A 210 -25.17 17.52 -12.97
N LEU A 211 -24.95 17.37 -14.28
CA LEU A 211 -24.13 18.27 -15.09
C LEU A 211 -25.06 19.21 -15.87
N SER A 212 -24.52 20.22 -16.53
CA SER A 212 -25.29 21.09 -17.45
C SER A 212 -25.98 20.33 -18.61
N SER A 213 -25.49 19.13 -18.93
CA SER A 213 -26.03 18.24 -19.97
C SER A 213 -27.11 17.26 -19.49
N GLY A 214 -27.40 17.18 -18.18
CA GLY A 214 -28.41 16.28 -17.61
C GLY A 214 -28.00 15.68 -16.26
N GLU A 215 -28.91 14.90 -15.67
CA GLU A 215 -28.63 14.09 -14.48
C GLU A 215 -28.17 12.68 -14.87
N TYR A 216 -27.14 12.20 -14.17
CA TYR A 216 -26.45 10.96 -14.43
C TYR A 216 -26.39 10.09 -13.16
N ALA A 217 -26.97 8.89 -13.22
CA ALA A 217 -26.99 7.95 -12.10
C ALA A 217 -25.62 7.26 -11.93
N LEU A 218 -25.15 7.19 -10.70
CA LEU A 218 -23.92 6.50 -10.31
C LEU A 218 -24.24 5.09 -9.81
N GLU A 219 -23.25 4.20 -9.83
CA GLU A 219 -23.40 2.87 -9.25
C GLU A 219 -23.37 2.86 -7.72
N ASN A 220 -24.02 1.87 -7.11
CA ASN A 220 -24.08 1.72 -5.65
C ASN A 220 -22.70 1.53 -5.00
N LYS A 221 -21.70 1.11 -5.78
CA LYS A 221 -20.30 0.95 -5.37
C LYS A 221 -19.35 1.89 -6.13
N VAL A 222 -19.85 3.03 -6.60
CA VAL A 222 -19.06 3.98 -7.41
C VAL A 222 -17.73 4.35 -6.75
N VAL A 223 -16.65 4.14 -7.52
CA VAL A 223 -15.30 4.57 -7.19
C VAL A 223 -15.15 6.01 -7.65
N ILE A 224 -14.76 6.91 -6.74
CA ILE A 224 -14.52 8.32 -7.07
C ILE A 224 -13.06 8.64 -6.75
N TYR A 225 -12.36 9.17 -7.73
CA TYR A 225 -11.01 9.71 -7.60
C TYR A 225 -11.03 11.24 -7.71
N GLN A 226 -10.39 11.93 -6.77
CA GLN A 226 -10.04 13.34 -6.95
C GLN A 226 -8.68 13.41 -7.62
N TRP A 227 -8.56 14.17 -8.70
CA TRP A 227 -7.28 14.64 -9.24
C TRP A 227 -6.93 15.97 -8.57
N THR A 228 -5.73 16.07 -8.00
CA THR A 228 -5.27 17.28 -7.28
C THR A 228 -4.34 18.14 -8.12
N ASP A 229 -4.12 19.38 -7.68
CA ASP A 229 -3.19 20.33 -8.31
C ASP A 229 -1.74 19.81 -8.33
N ASP A 230 -1.41 18.86 -7.43
CA ASP A 230 -0.13 18.14 -7.39
C ASP A 230 0.05 17.16 -8.58
N ASN A 231 -0.99 16.93 -9.39
CA ASN A 231 -1.08 15.88 -10.43
C ASN A 231 -1.12 14.46 -9.85
N GLU A 232 -1.84 14.28 -8.73
CA GLU A 232 -2.06 12.98 -8.09
C GLU A 232 -3.56 12.62 -8.06
N TYR A 233 -3.88 11.34 -8.20
CA TYR A 233 -5.17 10.80 -7.82
C TYR A 233 -5.22 10.52 -6.32
N LYS A 234 -6.40 10.73 -5.70
CA LYS A 234 -6.72 10.35 -4.32
C LYS A 234 -8.12 9.74 -4.27
N ILE A 235 -8.32 8.66 -3.53
CA ILE A 235 -9.67 8.08 -3.33
C ILE A 235 -10.54 9.10 -2.59
N PHE A 236 -11.73 9.36 -3.10
CA PHE A 236 -12.68 10.31 -2.52
C PHE A 236 -13.96 9.63 -2.03
N SER A 237 -14.17 9.69 -0.71
CA SER A 237 -15.33 9.16 -0.01
C SER A 237 -16.46 10.19 0.20
N GLY A 238 -16.20 11.47 -0.05
CA GLY A 238 -17.19 12.54 0.06
C GLY A 238 -18.18 12.59 -1.10
N ASN A 239 -19.05 13.60 -1.09
CA ASN A 239 -19.95 13.92 -2.20
C ASN A 239 -19.34 14.99 -3.13
N LEU A 240 -19.73 14.95 -4.40
CA LEU A 240 -19.41 16.00 -5.38
C LEU A 240 -20.18 17.29 -5.05
N LYS A 241 -19.68 18.42 -5.55
CA LYS A 241 -20.19 19.78 -5.29
C LYS A 241 -20.39 20.54 -6.60
N ALA A 242 -21.21 21.59 -6.55
CA ALA A 242 -21.33 22.53 -7.66
C ALA A 242 -19.96 23.14 -7.99
N GLY A 243 -19.59 23.15 -9.28
CA GLY A 243 -18.30 23.65 -9.78
C GLY A 243 -17.13 22.65 -9.71
N ASP A 244 -17.36 21.39 -9.33
CA ASP A 244 -16.39 20.32 -9.61
C ASP A 244 -16.41 19.99 -11.11
N GLU A 245 -15.26 19.87 -11.78
CA GLU A 245 -15.21 19.35 -13.16
C GLU A 245 -15.14 17.83 -13.11
N VAL A 246 -16.14 17.16 -13.67
CA VAL A 246 -16.38 15.73 -13.48
C VAL A 246 -16.19 14.96 -14.80
N TYR A 247 -15.61 13.76 -14.70
CA TYR A 247 -15.40 12.79 -15.77
C TYR A 247 -16.06 11.47 -15.34
N LEU A 248 -17.10 11.07 -16.06
CA LEU A 248 -17.94 9.92 -15.77
C LEU A 248 -17.64 8.78 -16.73
N TYR A 249 -17.39 7.59 -16.19
CA TYR A 249 -17.08 6.39 -16.95
C TYR A 249 -18.14 5.33 -16.64
N ASP A 250 -18.81 4.84 -17.68
CA ASP A 250 -19.65 3.63 -17.62
C ASP A 250 -18.78 2.48 -18.13
N THR A 251 -18.13 1.77 -17.20
CA THR A 251 -17.11 0.78 -17.55
C THR A 251 -17.67 -0.62 -17.81
N ASN A 252 -18.93 -0.84 -17.44
CA ASN A 252 -19.64 -2.12 -17.54
C ASN A 252 -20.81 -2.11 -18.54
N SER A 253 -21.11 -0.95 -19.15
CA SER A 253 -22.19 -0.70 -20.13
C SER A 253 -23.62 -0.83 -19.61
N ASN A 254 -23.84 -0.71 -18.29
CA ASN A 254 -25.17 -0.81 -17.68
C ASN A 254 -25.94 0.53 -17.61
N LYS A 255 -25.38 1.63 -18.15
CA LYS A 255 -25.92 2.99 -18.15
C LYS A 255 -25.92 3.71 -16.79
N LYS A 256 -25.15 3.20 -15.83
CA LYS A 256 -24.75 3.91 -14.61
C LYS A 256 -23.25 4.03 -14.56
N TYR A 257 -22.75 5.12 -14.00
CA TYR A 257 -21.32 5.39 -13.95
C TYR A 257 -20.72 4.80 -12.69
N ASP A 258 -19.75 3.90 -12.86
CA ASP A 258 -19.11 3.12 -11.81
C ASP A 258 -17.72 3.62 -11.44
N VAL A 259 -17.08 4.37 -12.33
CA VAL A 259 -15.89 5.18 -12.02
C VAL A 259 -16.15 6.65 -12.33
N VAL A 260 -15.74 7.51 -11.39
CA VAL A 260 -15.75 8.97 -11.54
C VAL A 260 -14.36 9.50 -11.23
N ILE A 261 -13.86 10.40 -12.07
CA ILE A 261 -12.73 11.27 -11.73
C ILE A 261 -13.26 12.70 -11.66
N PHE A 262 -12.80 13.51 -10.72
CA PHE A 262 -13.13 14.93 -10.70
C PHE A 262 -11.93 15.80 -10.31
N THR A 263 -11.95 17.06 -10.71
CA THR A 263 -11.08 18.11 -10.18
C THR A 263 -11.91 19.14 -9.41
N ARG A 264 -11.26 19.89 -8.50
CA ARG A 264 -11.89 20.96 -7.73
C ARG A 264 -10.93 22.14 -7.63
N GLY A 265 -11.22 23.22 -8.34
CA GLY A 265 -10.36 24.41 -8.41
C GLY A 265 -9.23 24.34 -9.46
N TYR A 266 -9.15 23.26 -10.24
CA TYR A 266 -8.11 23.04 -11.25
C TYR A 266 -8.49 23.62 -12.61
N ASN A 267 -7.65 24.50 -13.17
CA ASN A 267 -7.88 25.20 -14.45
C ASN A 267 -7.08 24.63 -15.64
N GLY A 268 -6.50 23.43 -15.53
CA GLY A 268 -5.70 22.80 -16.58
C GLY A 268 -6.52 22.11 -17.69
N LYS A 269 -5.90 21.90 -18.86
CA LYS A 269 -6.53 21.21 -20.00
C LYS A 269 -6.60 19.69 -19.78
N VAL A 270 -7.66 19.10 -20.32
CA VAL A 270 -7.87 17.65 -20.41
C VAL A 270 -7.21 17.11 -21.68
N SER A 271 -6.53 15.97 -21.57
CA SER A 271 -6.01 15.22 -22.70
C SER A 271 -7.06 14.20 -23.15
N GLU A 272 -7.67 14.38 -24.33
CA GLU A 272 -8.50 13.33 -24.93
C GLU A 272 -7.58 12.17 -25.36
N GLY A 273 -7.79 10.99 -24.79
CA GLY A 273 -6.86 9.87 -24.94
C GLY A 273 -6.99 9.15 -26.27
N ASP A 274 -5.94 9.21 -27.09
CA ASP A 274 -5.70 8.23 -28.15
C ASP A 274 -4.26 7.73 -28.12
N THR A 275 -4.10 6.41 -27.96
CA THR A 275 -3.05 5.55 -28.52
C THR A 275 -3.20 4.14 -27.96
N SER A 276 -3.65 3.21 -28.79
CA SER A 276 -3.70 1.79 -28.43
C SER A 276 -2.31 1.16 -28.39
N ALA A 277 -1.89 0.65 -27.22
CA ALA A 277 -0.68 -0.18 -27.10
C ALA A 277 -1.05 -1.68 -27.22
N SER A 278 -0.96 -2.23 -28.43
CA SER A 278 -1.10 -3.68 -28.68
C SER A 278 0.26 -4.37 -28.71
N LYS A 279 0.33 -5.61 -28.20
CA LYS A 279 1.51 -6.47 -28.36
C LYS A 279 1.68 -6.87 -29.82
N GLU A 280 2.76 -6.40 -30.44
CA GLU A 280 3.48 -7.16 -31.46
C GLU A 280 4.90 -7.39 -30.94
N GLY A 281 5.46 -8.55 -31.26
CA GLY A 281 6.79 -8.92 -30.81
C GLY A 281 7.57 -9.62 -31.90
N SER A 282 8.88 -9.71 -31.70
CA SER A 282 9.67 -10.84 -32.15
C SER A 282 10.88 -10.97 -31.24
N SER A 283 11.27 -12.20 -30.94
CA SER A 283 12.64 -12.47 -30.53
C SER A 283 13.59 -12.07 -31.66
N ASP A 284 14.73 -11.48 -31.32
CA ASP A 284 15.93 -11.87 -32.04
C ASP A 284 17.13 -11.90 -31.08
N SER A 285 17.82 -13.03 -31.08
CA SER A 285 19.04 -13.20 -30.32
C SER A 285 20.17 -12.55 -31.10
N LYS A 286 20.73 -11.46 -30.56
CA LYS A 286 22.08 -11.05 -30.91
C LYS A 286 22.88 -10.73 -29.66
N ASP A 287 23.81 -11.63 -29.38
CA ASP A 287 24.98 -11.35 -28.57
C ASP A 287 25.61 -10.03 -29.05
N SER A 288 25.74 -9.09 -28.11
CA SER A 288 26.28 -7.76 -28.34
C SER A 288 27.08 -7.39 -27.10
N THR A 289 28.31 -7.89 -27.07
CA THR A 289 29.38 -7.42 -26.20
C THR A 289 29.59 -5.91 -26.43
N SER A 290 29.00 -5.08 -25.57
CA SER A 290 29.21 -3.63 -25.57
C SER A 290 29.16 -3.06 -24.15
N THR A 291 30.34 -3.07 -23.54
CA THR A 291 30.85 -2.13 -22.52
C THR A 291 29.89 -1.50 -21.50
N ASP A 292 30.21 -1.76 -20.23
CA ASP A 292 29.75 -1.00 -19.06
C ASP A 292 29.62 0.51 -19.30
N LYS A 293 28.38 1.00 -19.22
CA LYS A 293 28.09 2.40 -18.85
C LYS A 293 27.32 2.46 -17.53
N GLN A 294 28.02 1.98 -16.49
CA GLN A 294 28.03 2.49 -15.12
C GLN A 294 26.89 3.45 -14.72
N SER A 295 25.75 2.89 -14.28
CA SER A 295 24.78 3.63 -13.45
C SER A 295 25.36 3.89 -12.05
N LYS A 296 25.08 5.08 -11.48
CA LYS A 296 25.68 5.61 -10.25
C LYS A 296 24.79 5.32 -9.03
N ALA A 297 25.38 5.24 -7.83
CA ALA A 297 24.65 5.20 -6.56
C ALA A 297 23.85 6.51 -6.35
N SER A 298 22.68 6.44 -5.73
CA SER A 298 21.83 7.60 -5.46
C SER A 298 21.94 8.04 -3.99
N ALA A 299 22.48 9.22 -3.78
CA ALA A 299 22.44 9.91 -2.49
C ALA A 299 21.14 10.74 -2.37
N GLY A 300 20.85 11.22 -1.16
CA GLY A 300 19.79 12.21 -0.88
C GLY A 300 19.58 12.41 0.61
N TYR A 301 18.55 13.15 0.97
CA TYR A 301 18.26 13.58 2.34
C TYR A 301 16.93 12.99 2.79
N ALA A 302 16.93 12.34 3.95
CA ALA A 302 15.80 11.56 4.43
C ALA A 302 15.41 11.87 5.88
N VAL A 303 14.12 11.80 6.16
CA VAL A 303 13.55 11.74 7.51
C VAL A 303 12.96 10.35 7.73
N ILE A 304 13.13 9.79 8.92
CA ILE A 304 12.86 8.37 9.21
C ILE A 304 11.78 8.27 10.30
N ASN A 305 10.65 7.66 9.96
CA ASN A 305 9.52 7.37 10.86
C ASN A 305 9.71 6.06 11.63
N GLU A 306 10.38 5.07 11.01
CA GLU A 306 10.67 3.77 11.66
C GLU A 306 12.09 3.31 11.32
N CYS A 307 12.79 2.72 12.29
CA CYS A 307 14.07 2.05 12.06
C CYS A 307 14.13 0.71 12.83
N ASN A 308 13.51 -0.31 12.24
CA ASN A 308 13.32 -1.62 12.86
C ASN A 308 14.53 -2.54 12.63
N LYS A 309 14.81 -3.45 13.58
CA LYS A 309 15.82 -4.51 13.40
C LYS A 309 15.24 -5.59 12.48
N ASN A 310 15.98 -5.99 11.44
CA ASN A 310 15.53 -6.99 10.49
C ASN A 310 16.69 -7.91 10.05
N ALA A 311 16.43 -8.87 9.16
CA ALA A 311 17.42 -9.70 8.49
C ALA A 311 17.26 -9.60 6.96
N ASN A 312 18.37 -9.73 6.21
CA ASN A 312 18.33 -9.82 4.75
C ASN A 312 18.13 -11.28 4.28
N ASP A 313 18.09 -11.50 2.96
CA ASP A 313 17.93 -12.84 2.35
C ASP A 313 19.06 -13.82 2.72
N ASP A 314 20.26 -13.31 3.03
CA ASP A 314 21.42 -14.09 3.46
C ASP A 314 21.39 -14.41 4.98
N GLY A 315 20.43 -13.87 5.73
CA GLY A 315 20.27 -14.02 7.17
C GLY A 315 21.09 -13.04 8.02
N ASP A 316 21.82 -12.11 7.39
CA ASP A 316 22.60 -11.09 8.08
C ASP A 316 21.69 -10.05 8.74
N LYS A 317 22.11 -9.58 9.92
CA LYS A 317 21.37 -8.56 10.68
C LYS A 317 21.49 -7.20 10.02
N VAL A 318 20.36 -6.63 9.65
CA VAL A 318 20.21 -5.30 9.03
C VAL A 318 19.18 -4.47 9.78
N GLN A 319 18.93 -3.25 9.33
CA GLN A 319 17.77 -2.45 9.72
C GLN A 319 16.81 -2.36 8.53
N GLN A 320 15.53 -2.19 8.80
CA GLN A 320 14.54 -1.71 7.83
C GLN A 320 14.15 -0.29 8.23
N ILE A 321 14.32 0.67 7.31
CA ILE A 321 13.92 2.06 7.53
C ILE A 321 12.65 2.37 6.74
N VAL A 322 11.72 3.08 7.38
CA VAL A 322 10.51 3.62 6.73
C VAL A 322 10.47 5.12 6.96
N GLY A 323 10.16 5.91 5.93
CA GLY A 323 10.10 7.37 6.02
C GLY A 323 10.00 8.04 4.66
N PHE A 324 10.72 9.14 4.49
CA PHE A 324 10.77 9.91 3.24
C PHE A 324 12.22 10.27 2.88
N LYS A 325 12.58 10.16 1.60
CA LYS A 325 13.84 10.62 1.00
C LYS A 325 13.51 11.62 -0.13
N ASP A 326 14.04 12.83 -0.04
CA ASP A 326 13.83 13.92 -1.02
C ASP A 326 12.34 14.15 -1.36
N GLY A 327 11.46 14.06 -0.36
CA GLY A 327 10.00 14.20 -0.49
C GLY A 327 9.26 12.93 -0.87
N SER A 328 9.91 11.96 -1.52
CA SER A 328 9.33 10.65 -1.87
C SER A 328 9.38 9.69 -0.69
N LYS A 329 8.46 8.71 -0.62
CA LYS A 329 8.52 7.67 0.42
C LYS A 329 9.70 6.73 0.22
N ILE A 330 10.23 6.20 1.32
CA ILE A 330 11.23 5.14 1.33
C ILE A 330 10.80 4.05 2.34
N ASP A 331 10.85 2.80 1.89
CA ASP A 331 10.88 1.58 2.70
C ASP A 331 12.05 0.76 2.17
N ALA A 332 13.11 0.61 2.98
CA ALA A 332 14.37 0.05 2.51
C ALA A 332 15.13 -0.69 3.61
N LEU A 333 15.76 -1.82 3.24
CA LEU A 333 16.78 -2.45 4.06
C LEU A 333 18.07 -1.63 4.04
N THR A 334 18.81 -1.64 5.15
CA THR A 334 20.18 -1.15 5.23
C THR A 334 21.18 -2.27 4.90
N SER A 335 22.43 -1.91 4.63
CA SER A 335 23.51 -2.92 4.44
C SER A 335 23.96 -3.57 5.75
N GLU A 336 23.74 -2.92 6.91
CA GLU A 336 24.20 -3.38 8.21
C GLU A 336 23.21 -2.99 9.33
N SER A 337 23.17 -3.77 10.41
CA SER A 337 22.31 -3.52 11.58
C SER A 337 22.60 -2.23 12.37
N SER A 338 23.61 -1.44 11.96
CA SER A 338 24.01 -0.19 12.62
C SER A 338 24.22 0.99 11.66
N THR A 339 23.62 0.93 10.48
CA THR A 339 23.66 2.02 9.49
C THR A 339 23.00 3.29 10.03
N ILE A 340 21.83 3.20 10.66
CA ILE A 340 21.27 4.28 11.49
C ILE A 340 21.65 4.02 12.95
N LYS A 341 22.40 4.94 13.57
CA LYS A 341 22.84 4.81 14.97
C LYS A 341 21.96 5.66 15.88
N ASN A 342 21.61 5.10 17.04
CA ASN A 342 20.82 5.77 18.09
C ASN A 342 19.55 6.46 17.55
N TRP A 343 18.82 5.76 16.67
CA TRP A 343 17.56 6.28 16.13
C TRP A 343 16.48 6.30 17.21
N SER A 344 15.72 7.39 17.24
CA SER A 344 14.49 7.60 18.00
C SER A 344 13.42 8.12 17.03
N GLU A 345 12.16 7.77 17.31
CA GLU A 345 11.00 8.33 16.60
C GLU A 345 10.85 9.84 16.92
N PRO A 346 10.46 10.69 15.95
CA PRO A 346 10.34 12.12 16.18
C PRO A 346 9.20 12.41 17.16
N LYS A 347 9.45 13.24 18.18
CA LYS A 347 8.45 13.53 19.22
C LYS A 347 7.86 14.92 19.07
N LEU A 348 6.54 15.02 18.96
CA LEU A 348 5.85 16.31 19.06
C LEU A 348 5.81 16.77 20.53
N THR A 349 5.98 18.07 20.78
CA THR A 349 5.86 18.68 22.11
C THR A 349 5.07 19.99 22.03
N ASP A 350 4.54 20.45 23.16
CA ASP A 350 3.79 21.72 23.26
C ASP A 350 4.62 22.95 22.82
N THR A 351 5.95 22.82 22.80
CA THR A 351 6.90 23.86 22.41
C THR A 351 7.65 23.56 21.11
N GLY A 352 7.21 22.56 20.32
CA GLY A 352 7.82 22.19 19.05
C GLY A 352 8.00 20.68 18.89
N PHE A 353 9.24 20.23 18.67
CA PHE A 353 9.58 18.82 18.51
C PHE A 353 10.95 18.47 19.12
N ASN A 354 11.09 17.19 19.47
CA ASN A 354 12.31 16.53 19.95
C ASN A 354 12.65 15.34 19.05
N ASP A 355 13.84 14.76 19.25
CA ASP A 355 14.31 13.52 18.59
C ASP A 355 14.39 13.57 17.05
N VAL A 356 14.13 14.74 16.44
CA VAL A 356 14.17 14.88 14.99
C VAL A 356 15.57 14.65 14.39
N GLY A 357 15.60 14.25 13.12
CA GLY A 357 16.81 13.95 12.39
C GLY A 357 16.59 13.89 10.89
N LEU A 358 17.27 14.80 10.20
CA LEU A 358 17.56 14.67 8.78
C LEU A 358 18.80 13.80 8.62
N TYR A 359 18.79 12.86 7.67
CA TYR A 359 19.88 11.94 7.38
C TYR A 359 20.29 12.05 5.92
N LYS A 360 21.57 12.29 5.64
CA LYS A 360 22.15 12.13 4.31
C LYS A 360 22.38 10.64 4.07
N ILE A 361 21.57 10.03 3.23
CA ILE A 361 21.61 8.60 2.94
C ILE A 361 22.12 8.31 1.53
N SER A 362 22.84 7.21 1.36
CA SER A 362 23.23 6.69 0.04
C SER A 362 22.65 5.30 -0.16
N LEU A 363 22.06 5.06 -1.33
CA LEU A 363 21.52 3.77 -1.73
C LEU A 363 22.41 3.14 -2.80
N ASN A 364 22.61 1.82 -2.72
CA ASN A 364 23.20 1.05 -3.81
C ASN A 364 22.18 0.79 -4.93
N LYS A 365 22.62 0.13 -6.00
CA LYS A 365 21.79 -0.16 -7.20
C LYS A 365 20.55 -1.04 -6.94
N LYS A 366 20.48 -1.71 -5.78
CA LYS A 366 19.33 -2.55 -5.35
C LYS A 366 18.37 -1.80 -4.40
N GLY A 367 18.57 -0.50 -4.16
CA GLY A 367 17.79 0.28 -3.20
C GLY A 367 18.18 0.09 -1.73
N ILE A 368 19.20 -0.72 -1.44
CA ILE A 368 19.70 -0.93 -0.07
C ILE A 368 20.48 0.30 0.39
N VAL A 369 20.15 0.81 1.58
CA VAL A 369 20.83 1.96 2.20
C VAL A 369 22.20 1.53 2.73
N ILE A 370 23.26 1.99 2.07
CA ILE A 370 24.65 1.63 2.39
C ILE A 370 25.35 2.62 3.32
N SER A 371 24.81 3.83 3.49
CA SER A 371 25.32 4.82 4.43
C SER A 371 24.19 5.73 4.91
N ALA A 372 24.29 6.21 6.15
CA ALA A 372 23.47 7.29 6.67
C ALA A 372 24.28 8.16 7.64
N GLU A 373 24.23 9.48 7.43
CA GLU A 373 24.89 10.47 8.27
C GLU A 373 23.84 11.47 8.78
N LYS A 374 23.72 11.67 10.10
CA LYS A 374 22.77 12.64 10.66
C LYS A 374 23.27 14.06 10.37
N VAL A 375 22.42 14.88 9.76
CA VAL A 375 22.73 16.25 9.33
C VAL A 375 22.30 17.22 10.42
N SER A 376 23.20 18.13 10.83
CA SER A 376 22.88 19.24 11.73
C SER A 376 22.04 20.30 11.01
N ALA A 377 21.16 20.97 11.73
CA ALA A 377 20.40 22.08 11.15
C ALA A 377 21.29 23.30 10.91
N ASN A 378 20.96 24.07 9.87
CA ASN A 378 21.60 25.34 9.58
C ASN A 378 20.89 26.50 10.31
N VAL A 379 19.61 26.31 10.64
CA VAL A 379 18.85 27.14 11.58
C VAL A 379 18.15 26.19 12.54
N GLU A 380 18.54 26.27 13.81
CA GLU A 380 17.94 25.45 14.86
C GLU A 380 16.47 25.79 15.09
N GLN A 381 15.74 24.86 15.72
CA GLN A 381 14.31 25.00 15.96
C GLN A 381 13.97 26.34 16.62
N GLY A 382 13.16 27.14 15.95
CA GLY A 382 12.64 28.41 16.45
C GLY A 382 11.20 28.64 16.01
N LYS A 383 10.51 29.54 16.73
CA LYS A 383 9.12 29.88 16.45
C LYS A 383 9.04 30.85 15.27
N ALA A 384 8.20 30.58 14.29
CA ALA A 384 7.90 31.50 13.21
C ALA A 384 7.12 32.72 13.73
N GLU A 385 7.76 33.89 13.68
CA GLU A 385 7.15 35.20 13.94
C GLU A 385 6.31 35.67 12.74
N GLU A 386 6.74 35.33 11.52
CA GLU A 386 6.00 35.53 10.28
C GLU A 386 6.34 34.41 9.30
N ALA A 387 5.45 34.12 8.34
CA ALA A 387 5.72 33.20 7.25
C ALA A 387 5.05 33.67 5.95
N ASN A 388 5.85 33.85 4.90
CA ASN A 388 5.36 34.14 3.55
C ASN A 388 5.14 32.82 2.80
N GLN A 389 4.12 32.07 3.21
CA GLN A 389 3.69 30.81 2.61
C GLN A 389 4.77 29.71 2.62
N ARG A 390 5.55 29.58 1.54
CA ARG A 390 6.71 28.71 1.39
C ARG A 390 7.94 29.44 0.85
N LYS A 391 7.90 30.77 0.77
CA LYS A 391 8.99 31.59 0.19
C LYS A 391 9.99 32.02 1.25
N SER A 392 9.51 32.36 2.44
CA SER A 392 10.36 32.73 3.57
C SER A 392 9.63 32.59 4.91
N VAL A 393 10.43 32.52 5.97
CA VAL A 393 9.98 32.56 7.38
C VAL A 393 10.83 33.54 8.17
N VAL A 394 10.25 34.16 9.20
CA VAL A 394 10.96 35.03 10.15
C VAL A 394 11.08 34.31 11.48
N ILE A 395 12.30 34.14 11.98
CA ILE A 395 12.60 33.46 13.24
C ILE A 395 13.65 34.30 13.98
N GLY A 396 13.36 34.73 15.20
CA GLY A 396 14.26 35.59 15.99
C GLY A 396 14.54 36.95 15.32
N GLY A 397 13.52 37.55 14.70
CA GLY A 397 13.65 38.80 13.93
C GLY A 397 14.47 38.72 12.64
N LYS A 398 14.90 37.52 12.21
CA LYS A 398 15.65 37.32 10.97
C LYS A 398 14.82 36.58 9.92
N THR A 399 14.78 37.10 8.70
CA THR A 399 14.17 36.42 7.54
C THR A 399 15.10 35.35 6.97
N TYR A 400 14.53 34.18 6.71
CA TYR A 400 15.16 33.05 6.05
C TYR A 400 14.35 32.70 4.80
N ASN A 401 14.96 32.81 3.62
CA ASN A 401 14.33 32.42 2.35
C ASN A 401 14.44 30.91 2.17
N LEU A 402 13.38 30.29 1.64
CA LEU A 402 13.33 28.86 1.34
C LEU A 402 13.50 28.66 -0.18
N SER A 403 14.06 27.54 -0.60
CA SER A 403 14.12 27.18 -2.02
C SER A 403 12.71 27.01 -2.59
N ASP A 404 12.50 27.38 -3.85
CA ASP A 404 11.25 27.10 -4.58
C ASP A 404 10.96 25.59 -4.71
N LYS A 405 11.97 24.74 -4.45
CA LYS A 405 11.85 23.27 -4.39
C LYS A 405 11.82 22.71 -2.98
N ALA A 406 11.70 23.56 -1.95
CA ALA A 406 11.90 23.15 -0.57
C ALA A 406 10.94 22.01 -0.16
N VAL A 407 11.52 20.90 0.33
CA VAL A 407 10.79 19.76 0.87
C VAL A 407 10.43 20.07 2.31
N VAL A 408 9.13 20.04 2.62
CA VAL A 408 8.62 20.41 3.95
C VAL A 408 8.03 19.18 4.62
N TYR A 409 8.59 18.80 5.77
CA TYR A 409 8.12 17.71 6.60
C TYR A 409 7.47 18.25 7.88
N GLN A 410 6.25 17.82 8.16
CA GLN A 410 5.56 18.11 9.41
C GLN A 410 5.78 16.97 10.42
N VAL A 411 6.30 17.27 11.61
CA VAL A 411 6.18 16.39 12.78
C VAL A 411 4.75 16.48 13.30
N THR A 412 4.07 15.34 13.40
CA THR A 412 2.64 15.26 13.69
C THR A 412 2.35 14.67 15.07
N LYS A 413 1.08 14.73 15.50
CA LYS A 413 0.60 14.26 16.81
C LYS A 413 0.74 12.74 17.01
N ASP A 414 0.97 12.04 15.90
CA ASP A 414 1.19 10.60 15.85
C ASP A 414 2.68 10.23 15.99
N ASP A 415 3.53 11.20 16.40
CA ASP A 415 4.99 11.08 16.55
C ASP A 415 5.70 10.57 15.27
N GLU A 416 5.24 11.06 14.12
CA GLU A 416 5.78 10.75 12.80
C GLU A 416 5.95 12.01 11.93
N TYR A 417 6.90 11.96 10.99
CA TYR A 417 6.98 12.92 9.88
C TYR A 417 5.90 12.60 8.84
N LYS A 418 5.26 13.65 8.32
CA LYS A 418 4.44 13.60 7.10
C LYS A 418 4.93 14.63 6.11
N LEU A 419 4.97 14.30 4.82
CA LEU A 419 5.17 15.30 3.77
C LEU A 419 4.03 16.33 3.85
N PHE A 420 4.38 17.60 3.89
CA PHE A 420 3.44 18.71 3.94
C PHE A 420 3.51 19.48 2.63
N SER A 421 2.35 19.80 2.04
CA SER A 421 2.22 20.67 0.85
C SER A 421 1.58 22.03 1.16
N GLY A 422 1.00 22.22 2.35
CA GLY A 422 0.38 23.48 2.76
C GLY A 422 1.38 24.60 3.07
N ASN A 423 0.85 25.78 3.41
CA ASN A 423 1.67 26.93 3.79
C ASN A 423 2.16 26.84 5.24
N LEU A 424 3.39 27.29 5.46
CA LEU A 424 3.90 27.65 6.78
C LEU A 424 3.17 28.91 7.25
N LYS A 425 3.00 29.07 8.55
CA LYS A 425 2.29 30.21 9.17
C LYS A 425 3.03 30.72 10.40
N GLU A 426 2.61 31.89 10.87
CA GLU A 426 2.90 32.38 12.22
C GLU A 426 2.61 31.31 13.28
N ASN A 427 3.48 31.19 14.27
CA ASN A 427 3.46 30.23 15.37
C ASN A 427 3.80 28.76 15.01
N ASP A 428 4.10 28.42 13.75
CA ASP A 428 4.73 27.13 13.46
C ASP A 428 6.14 27.09 14.09
N MET A 429 6.54 25.94 14.65
CA MET A 429 7.90 25.71 15.16
C MET A 429 8.72 25.10 14.04
N ILE A 430 9.85 25.71 13.66
CA ILE A 430 10.55 25.44 12.39
C ILE A 430 12.06 25.27 12.61
N GLN A 431 12.63 24.24 11.97
CA GLN A 431 14.07 24.00 11.84
C GLN A 431 14.43 23.89 10.35
N LEU A 432 15.53 24.52 9.91
CA LEU A 432 15.89 24.67 8.50
C LEU A 432 17.25 24.04 8.16
N TYR A 433 17.31 23.43 6.98
CA TYR A 433 18.49 22.76 6.45
C TYR A 433 18.82 23.26 5.05
N GLU A 434 20.09 23.56 4.84
CA GLU A 434 20.71 24.00 3.59
C GLU A 434 21.54 22.81 3.08
N THR A 435 21.12 22.22 1.97
CA THR A 435 21.60 20.91 1.50
C THR A 435 22.20 20.95 0.10
N ASP A 436 21.80 21.92 -0.74
CA ASP A 436 22.39 22.24 -2.04
C ASP A 436 22.65 23.74 -2.17
N SER A 437 23.85 24.15 -1.76
CA SER A 437 24.31 25.54 -1.82
C SER A 437 24.44 26.14 -3.24
N ALA A 438 24.09 25.39 -4.29
CA ALA A 438 23.90 25.93 -5.64
C ALA A 438 22.49 26.53 -5.85
N GLU A 439 21.50 26.17 -5.04
CA GLU A 439 20.17 26.78 -5.04
C GLU A 439 20.07 27.91 -4.00
N ALA A 440 19.02 28.73 -4.12
CA ALA A 440 18.87 29.93 -3.30
C ALA A 440 17.84 29.72 -2.19
N GLY A 441 18.33 29.53 -0.96
CA GLY A 441 17.51 29.38 0.24
C GLY A 441 17.29 27.92 0.64
N TYR A 442 16.88 27.71 1.88
CA TYR A 442 16.88 26.39 2.52
C TYR A 442 16.00 25.36 1.78
N ASP A 443 16.59 24.21 1.46
CA ASP A 443 15.93 23.13 0.71
C ASP A 443 15.01 22.25 1.55
N ILE A 444 15.28 22.13 2.86
CA ILE A 444 14.49 21.24 3.72
C ILE A 444 14.05 21.97 4.97
N VAL A 445 12.75 21.86 5.24
CA VAL A 445 12.07 22.42 6.39
C VAL A 445 11.49 21.27 7.20
N ILE A 446 11.90 21.14 8.45
CA ILE A 446 11.18 20.31 9.44
C ILE A 446 10.42 21.27 10.33
N PHE A 447 9.10 21.09 10.43
CA PHE A 447 8.27 21.93 11.29
C PHE A 447 7.26 21.13 12.11
N SER A 448 6.73 21.72 13.17
CA SER A 448 5.49 21.29 13.78
C SER A 448 4.53 22.46 13.94
N ARG A 449 3.27 22.10 14.18
CA ARG A 449 2.16 23.03 14.37
C ARG A 449 1.50 22.71 15.71
N PRO A 450 1.86 23.44 16.80
CA PRO A 450 1.17 23.31 18.08
C PRO A 450 -0.33 23.69 17.94
#